data_AF-A0A2E6HBC3-F1
#
_entry.id   AF-A0A2E6HBC3-F1
#
_cell.length_a   1.000
_cell.length_b   1.000
_cell.length_c   1.000
_cell.angle_alpha   90.00
_cell.angle_beta   90.00
_cell.angle_gamma   90.00
#
_symmetry.space_group_name_H-M   'P 1'
#
loop_
_entity.id
_entity.type
_entity.pdbx_description
1 polymer ?
#
loop_
_entity_poly.entity_id
_entity_poly.type
_entity_poly.pdbx_seq_one_letter_code
_entity_poly.pdbx_strand_id
1 'polypeptide(L)'
;MTDSKDILKKFVTTCTVTFKAFDYRCELAKSSATIWNFVATNNSGEKVYAVYCAPRLDKSKSLIKLARKKIKGNMRLVVVTQTHNEEELEISREDGYALVTLESLNKYGEEMIEIRAKEASSGEDSDALASSREKVF
;
A
#
# COMPACT_ATOMS: atom_id res chain seq x y z
N MET A 1 -9.33 14.42 -25.63
CA MET A 1 -10.03 13.41 -24.82
C MET A 1 -8.96 12.52 -24.21
N THR A 2 -8.81 12.51 -22.89
CA THR A 2 -7.81 11.63 -22.25
C THR A 2 -8.38 10.22 -22.22
N ASP A 3 -7.76 9.30 -22.95
CA ASP A 3 -8.23 7.92 -23.03
C ASP A 3 -8.26 7.26 -21.65
N SER A 4 -9.34 6.52 -21.35
CA SER A 4 -9.50 5.82 -20.06
C SER A 4 -8.33 4.87 -19.75
N LYS A 5 -7.64 4.38 -20.78
CA LYS A 5 -6.42 3.57 -20.65
C LYS A 5 -5.23 4.38 -20.13
N ASP A 6 -5.09 5.64 -20.51
CA ASP A 6 -3.99 6.50 -20.06
C ASP A 6 -4.20 6.94 -18.61
N ILE A 7 -5.45 7.18 -18.21
CA ILE A 7 -5.80 7.43 -16.81
C ILE A 7 -5.44 6.21 -15.95
N LEU A 8 -5.81 5.00 -16.38
CA LEU A 8 -5.48 3.78 -15.66
C LEU A 8 -3.97 3.55 -15.58
N LYS A 9 -3.23 3.76 -16.68
CA LYS A 9 -1.76 3.65 -16.67
C LYS A 9 -1.11 4.61 -15.67
N LYS A 10 -1.54 5.88 -15.66
CA LYS A 10 -1.07 6.86 -14.68
C LYS A 10 -1.37 6.41 -13.25
N PHE A 11 -2.58 5.92 -13.00
CA PHE A 11 -2.98 5.36 -11.72
C PHE A 11 -2.06 4.23 -11.25
N VAL A 12 -1.82 3.25 -12.12
CA VAL A 12 -0.94 2.11 -11.82
C VAL A 12 0.48 2.59 -11.57
N THR A 13 1.01 3.49 -12.39
CA THR A 13 2.35 4.06 -12.20
C THR A 13 2.47 4.74 -10.84
N THR A 14 1.54 5.63 -10.48
CA THR A 14 1.55 6.30 -9.16
C THR A 14 1.53 5.29 -8.03
N CYS A 15 0.63 4.31 -8.07
CA CYS A 15 0.55 3.27 -7.05
C CYS A 15 1.87 2.50 -6.93
N THR A 16 2.42 2.03 -8.05
CA THR A 16 3.66 1.23 -8.02
C THR A 16 4.86 2.02 -7.53
N VAL A 17 4.94 3.33 -7.81
CA VAL A 17 6.00 4.21 -7.27
C VAL A 17 5.87 4.32 -5.76
N THR A 18 4.66 4.55 -5.23
CA THR A 18 4.41 4.59 -3.79
C THR A 18 4.84 3.28 -3.13
N PHE A 19 4.36 2.13 -3.60
CA PHE A 19 4.76 0.82 -3.04
C PHE A 19 6.28 0.58 -3.10
N LYS A 20 6.95 0.97 -4.19
CA LYS A 20 8.42 0.86 -4.31
C LYS A 20 9.16 1.75 -3.31
N ALA A 21 8.65 2.94 -3.01
CA ALA A 21 9.21 3.82 -1.98
C ALA A 21 9.18 3.18 -0.58
N PHE A 22 8.30 2.18 -0.38
CA PHE A 22 8.17 1.37 0.82
C PHE A 22 8.94 0.05 0.77
N ASP A 23 9.89 -0.10 -0.15
CA ASP A 23 10.68 -1.32 -0.32
C ASP A 23 9.81 -2.55 -0.68
N TYR A 24 8.66 -2.33 -1.33
CA TYR A 24 7.92 -3.42 -1.96
C TYR A 24 8.40 -3.64 -3.39
N ARG A 25 8.57 -4.92 -3.74
CA ARG A 25 8.73 -5.35 -5.12
C ARG A 25 7.36 -5.37 -5.80
N CYS A 26 7.20 -4.55 -6.83
CA CYS A 26 5.98 -4.49 -7.63
C CYS A 26 6.13 -5.29 -8.92
N GLU A 27 5.28 -6.31 -9.11
CA GLU A 27 5.21 -7.13 -10.31
C GLU A 27 3.91 -6.85 -11.07
N LEU A 28 4.01 -6.20 -12.23
CA LEU A 28 2.85 -5.90 -13.06
C LEU A 28 2.21 -7.18 -13.60
N ALA A 29 0.87 -7.22 -13.64
CA ALA A 29 0.14 -8.32 -14.23
C ALA A 29 0.42 -8.38 -15.74
N LYS A 30 1.01 -9.50 -16.19
CA LYS A 30 1.35 -9.72 -17.61
C LYS A 30 0.21 -10.30 -18.42
N SER A 31 -0.80 -10.87 -17.76
CA SER A 31 -1.93 -11.56 -18.40
C SER A 31 -3.22 -10.77 -18.20
N SER A 32 -3.98 -10.60 -19.30
CA SER A 32 -5.33 -10.01 -19.28
C SER A 32 -6.35 -10.83 -18.50
N ALA A 33 -6.05 -12.10 -18.17
CA ALA A 33 -6.89 -12.94 -17.32
C ALA A 33 -6.73 -12.63 -15.82
N THR A 34 -5.68 -11.87 -15.46
CA THR A 34 -5.40 -11.42 -14.10
C THR A 34 -6.23 -10.17 -13.81
N ILE A 35 -6.97 -10.18 -12.72
CA ILE A 35 -7.94 -9.11 -12.43
C ILE A 35 -7.24 -7.88 -11.85
N TRP A 36 -6.25 -8.09 -10.99
CA TRP A 36 -5.45 -7.02 -10.40
C TRP A 36 -4.38 -6.50 -11.37
N ASN A 37 -3.97 -5.26 -11.20
CA ASN A 37 -3.01 -4.59 -12.09
C ASN A 37 -1.56 -4.97 -11.77
N PHE A 38 -1.25 -5.20 -10.50
CA PHE A 38 0.07 -5.66 -10.06
C PHE A 38 -0.01 -6.35 -8.70
N VAL A 39 1.06 -7.05 -8.35
CA VAL A 39 1.28 -7.61 -7.02
C VAL A 39 2.44 -6.86 -6.37
N ALA A 40 2.25 -6.41 -5.13
CA ALA A 40 3.30 -5.82 -4.31
C ALA A 40 3.69 -6.79 -3.21
N THR A 41 4.97 -7.14 -3.15
CA THR A 41 5.52 -8.07 -2.18
C THR A 41 6.61 -7.39 -1.38
N ASN A 42 6.55 -7.46 -0.05
CA ASN A 42 7.61 -6.89 0.79
C ASN A 42 8.93 -7.68 0.63
N ASN A 43 10.03 -7.14 1.13
CA ASN A 43 11.35 -7.77 1.02
C ASN A 43 11.43 -9.19 1.65
N SER A 44 10.67 -9.47 2.71
CA SER A 44 10.63 -10.82 3.32
C SER A 44 9.80 -11.82 2.53
N GLY A 45 8.96 -11.38 1.60
CA GLY A 45 8.02 -12.23 0.86
C GLY A 45 6.75 -12.61 1.65
N GLU A 46 6.65 -12.22 2.92
CA GLU A 46 5.54 -12.60 3.80
C GLU A 46 4.27 -11.79 3.54
N LYS A 47 4.41 -10.52 3.17
CA LYS A 47 3.28 -9.62 2.89
C LYS A 47 3.14 -9.46 1.38
N VAL A 48 2.06 -10.03 0.85
CA VAL A 48 1.73 -10.02 -0.58
C VAL A 48 0.40 -9.32 -0.79
N TYR A 49 0.40 -8.24 -1.58
CA TYR A 49 -0.78 -7.45 -1.89
C TYR A 49 -1.10 -7.53 -3.37
N ALA A 50 -2.28 -8.03 -3.72
CA ALA A 50 -2.82 -7.88 -5.08
C ALA A 50 -3.50 -6.52 -5.17
N VAL A 51 -2.97 -5.64 -6.01
CA VAL A 51 -3.44 -4.26 -6.13
C VAL A 51 -4.28 -4.11 -7.39
N TYR A 52 -5.55 -3.76 -7.20
CA TYR A 52 -6.50 -3.47 -8.26
C TYR A 52 -6.81 -1.97 -8.30
N CYS A 53 -6.46 -1.32 -9.40
CA CYS A 53 -6.73 0.08 -9.62
C CYS A 53 -8.13 0.24 -10.22
N ALA A 54 -9.04 0.80 -9.43
CA ALA A 54 -10.41 1.10 -9.78
C ALA A 54 -10.68 2.61 -9.63
N PRO A 55 -10.25 3.46 -10.58
CA PRO A 55 -10.48 4.92 -10.51
C PRO A 55 -11.95 5.29 -10.29
N ARG A 56 -12.86 4.40 -10.70
CA ARG A 56 -14.30 4.49 -10.53
C ARG A 56 -14.83 3.21 -9.88
N LEU A 57 -15.15 3.28 -8.58
CA LEU A 57 -15.53 2.11 -7.81
C LEU A 57 -16.88 1.52 -8.26
N ASP A 58 -17.84 2.37 -8.62
CA ASP A 58 -19.16 2.03 -9.15
C ASP A 58 -19.11 1.05 -10.32
N LYS A 59 -18.14 1.23 -11.22
CA LYS A 59 -17.95 0.38 -12.41
C LYS A 59 -17.18 -0.92 -12.15
N SER A 60 -16.59 -1.04 -10.96
CA SER A 60 -15.62 -2.08 -10.64
C SER A 60 -16.12 -3.08 -9.60
N LYS A 61 -17.30 -2.89 -9.01
CA LYS A 61 -17.86 -3.75 -7.94
C LYS A 61 -17.85 -5.24 -8.29
N SER A 62 -18.26 -5.61 -9.51
CA SER A 62 -18.28 -7.00 -9.98
C SER A 62 -16.87 -7.61 -10.10
N LEU A 63 -15.92 -6.82 -10.60
CA LEU A 63 -14.52 -7.22 -10.75
C LEU A 63 -13.84 -7.36 -9.39
N ILE A 64 -14.14 -6.47 -8.43
CA ILE A 64 -13.63 -6.56 -7.04
C ILE A 64 -14.12 -7.85 -6.39
N LYS A 65 -15.43 -8.15 -6.52
CA LYS A 65 -16.01 -9.40 -6.00
C LYS A 65 -15.34 -10.64 -6.61
N LEU A 66 -15.01 -10.59 -7.91
CA LEU A 66 -14.30 -11.67 -8.59
C LEU A 66 -12.83 -11.76 -8.17
N ALA A 67 -12.14 -10.63 -8.01
CA ALA A 67 -10.77 -10.56 -7.52
C ALA A 67 -10.67 -11.22 -6.13
N ARG A 68 -11.59 -10.88 -5.22
CA ARG A 68 -11.67 -11.50 -3.89
C ARG A 68 -11.79 -13.01 -3.96
N LYS A 69 -12.66 -13.54 -4.83
CA LYS A 69 -12.81 -14.99 -5.01
C LYS A 69 -11.55 -15.67 -5.57
N LYS A 70 -10.72 -14.93 -6.31
CA LYS A 70 -9.48 -15.44 -6.91
C LYS A 70 -8.25 -15.27 -6.03
N ILE A 71 -8.31 -14.40 -5.02
CA ILE A 71 -7.27 -14.28 -4.01
C ILE A 71 -7.14 -15.62 -3.28
N LYS A 72 -5.92 -16.13 -3.18
CA LYS A 72 -5.60 -17.39 -2.51
C LYS A 72 -4.36 -17.20 -1.65
N GLY A 73 -4.20 -18.07 -0.64
CA GLY A 73 -3.04 -18.06 0.25
C GLY A 73 -2.99 -16.80 1.13
N ASN A 74 -1.79 -16.31 1.40
CA ASN A 74 -1.56 -15.15 2.28
C ASN A 74 -1.65 -13.79 1.54
N MET A 75 -2.25 -13.76 0.36
CA MET A 75 -2.37 -12.54 -0.42
C MET A 75 -3.58 -11.72 0.04
N ARG A 76 -3.44 -10.40 0.18
CA ARG A 76 -4.54 -9.49 0.50
C ARG A 76 -4.91 -8.64 -0.70
N LEU A 77 -6.21 -8.38 -0.89
CA LEU A 77 -6.71 -7.52 -1.96
C LEU A 77 -6.66 -6.07 -1.50
N VAL A 78 -6.03 -5.21 -2.31
CA VAL A 78 -6.02 -3.76 -2.12
C VAL A 78 -6.66 -3.13 -3.35
N VAL A 79 -7.75 -2.40 -3.14
CA VAL A 79 -8.46 -1.65 -4.17
C VAL A 79 -8.09 -0.18 -4.04
N VAL A 80 -7.49 0.38 -5.08
CA VAL A 80 -7.13 1.80 -5.12
C VAL A 80 -8.12 2.55 -5.99
N THR A 81 -8.79 3.54 -5.42
CA THR A 81 -9.77 4.36 -6.13
C THR A 81 -9.44 5.84 -6.10
N GLN A 82 -10.13 6.65 -6.91
CA GLN A 82 -9.94 8.10 -6.91
C GLN A 82 -10.53 8.71 -5.62
N THR A 83 -11.72 8.26 -5.27
CA THR A 83 -12.54 8.74 -4.15
C THR A 83 -13.46 7.61 -3.70
N HIS A 84 -13.84 7.61 -2.43
CA HIS A 84 -14.83 6.71 -1.86
C HIS A 84 -15.61 7.44 -0.77
N ASN A 85 -16.81 6.96 -0.45
CA ASN A 85 -17.56 7.44 0.71
C ASN A 85 -17.43 6.46 1.90
N GLU A 86 -18.02 6.82 3.04
CA GLU A 86 -17.94 6.02 4.26
C GLU A 86 -18.66 4.67 4.13
N GLU A 87 -19.78 4.62 3.43
CA GLU A 87 -20.52 3.38 3.14
C GLU A 87 -19.66 2.39 2.33
N GLU A 88 -18.97 2.87 1.29
CA GLU A 88 -18.06 2.05 0.48
C GLU A 88 -16.86 1.55 1.28
N LEU A 89 -16.37 2.37 2.22
CA LEU A 89 -15.32 1.97 3.15
C LEU A 89 -15.80 0.86 4.10
N GLU A 90 -17.01 0.99 4.64
CA GLU A 90 -17.61 -0.01 5.52
C GLU A 90 -17.83 -1.34 4.78
N ILE A 91 -18.42 -1.28 3.58
CA ILE A 91 -18.56 -2.44 2.70
C ILE A 91 -17.21 -3.10 2.44
N SER A 92 -16.14 -2.32 2.21
CA SER A 92 -14.81 -2.91 1.99
C SER A 92 -14.27 -3.69 3.19
N ARG A 93 -14.54 -3.20 4.40
CA ARG A 93 -14.15 -3.86 5.65
C ARG A 93 -14.94 -5.15 5.85
N GLU A 94 -16.25 -5.10 5.64
CA GLU A 94 -17.12 -6.29 5.69
C GLU A 94 -16.70 -7.34 4.65
N ASP A 95 -16.40 -6.87 3.44
CA ASP A 95 -16.02 -7.73 2.32
C ASP A 95 -14.57 -8.24 2.40
N GLY A 96 -13.78 -7.75 3.36
CA GLY A 96 -12.42 -8.22 3.65
C GLY A 96 -11.36 -7.77 2.64
N TYR A 97 -11.50 -6.58 2.05
CA TYR A 97 -10.46 -5.96 1.22
C TYR A 97 -10.11 -4.56 1.71
N ALA A 98 -8.89 -4.11 1.44
CA ALA A 98 -8.49 -2.75 1.76
C ALA A 98 -8.95 -1.81 0.63
N LEU A 99 -9.75 -0.79 0.97
CA LEU A 99 -10.10 0.30 0.06
C LEU A 99 -9.27 1.53 0.43
N VAL A 100 -8.53 2.07 -0.54
CA VAL A 100 -7.68 3.25 -0.35
C VAL A 100 -7.81 4.22 -1.50
N THR A 101 -7.61 5.51 -1.24
CA THR A 101 -7.50 6.51 -2.32
C THR A 101 -6.04 6.76 -2.68
N LEU A 102 -5.81 7.33 -3.86
CA LEU A 102 -4.48 7.85 -4.21
C LEU A 102 -4.00 8.90 -3.21
N GLU A 103 -4.90 9.76 -2.73
CA GLU A 103 -4.58 10.77 -1.73
C GLU A 103 -4.12 10.12 -0.43
N SER A 104 -4.86 9.12 0.06
CA SER A 104 -4.45 8.37 1.26
C SER A 104 -3.10 7.69 1.06
N LEU A 105 -2.86 7.06 -0.09
CA LEU A 105 -1.57 6.44 -0.40
C LEU A 105 -0.41 7.44 -0.40
N ASN A 106 -0.61 8.62 -0.97
CA ASN A 106 0.41 9.67 -0.96
C ASN A 106 0.65 10.21 0.45
N LYS A 107 -0.42 10.46 1.21
CA LYS A 107 -0.32 10.93 2.60
C LYS A 107 0.42 9.91 3.48
N TYR A 108 0.08 8.63 3.37
CA TYR A 108 0.84 7.57 4.05
C TYR A 108 2.30 7.52 3.57
N GLY A 109 2.54 7.77 2.29
CA GLY A 109 3.87 7.99 1.70
C GLY A 109 4.67 9.03 2.46
N GLU A 110 4.12 10.23 2.59
CA GLU A 110 4.74 11.37 3.25
C GLU A 110 4.93 11.13 4.76
N GLU A 111 3.88 10.70 5.46
CA GLU A 111 3.92 10.44 6.91
C GLU A 111 5.00 9.42 7.28
N MET A 112 5.22 8.40 6.45
CA MET A 112 6.24 7.38 6.72
C MET A 112 7.66 7.83 6.39
N ILE A 113 7.84 8.72 5.41
CA ILE A 113 9.13 9.40 5.18
C ILE A 113 9.47 10.24 6.41
N GLU A 114 8.48 10.97 6.96
CA GLU A 114 8.66 11.74 8.19
C GLU A 114 8.99 10.86 9.39
N ILE A 115 8.34 9.70 9.54
CA ILE A 115 8.65 8.73 10.61
C ILE A 115 10.08 8.21 10.44
N ARG A 116 10.48 7.77 9.24
CA ARG A 116 11.86 7.31 8.99
C ARG A 116 12.90 8.41 9.24
N ALA A 117 12.60 9.66 8.86
CA ALA A 117 13.46 10.80 9.12
C ALA A 117 13.59 11.10 10.62
N LYS A 118 12.49 10.99 11.38
CA LYS A 118 12.48 11.13 12.84
C LYS A 118 13.21 9.99 13.54
N GLU A 119 13.05 8.75 13.08
CA GLU A 119 13.78 7.61 13.63
C GLU A 119 15.28 7.71 13.34
N ALA A 120 15.66 8.19 12.16
CA ALA A 120 17.06 8.47 11.82
C ALA A 120 17.66 9.61 12.66
N SER A 121 16.84 10.59 13.09
CA SER A 121 17.30 11.70 13.93
C SER A 121 17.24 11.41 15.44
N SER A 122 16.59 10.34 15.86
CA SER A 122 16.37 10.01 17.29
C SER A 122 17.28 8.86 17.78
N GLY A 123 18.26 8.46 16.98
CA GLY A 123 19.16 7.33 17.25
C GLY A 123 20.48 7.65 17.97
N GLU A 124 20.67 8.85 18.52
CA GLU A 124 21.95 9.27 19.13
C GLU A 124 21.95 9.51 20.66
N ASP A 125 20.90 9.16 21.42
CA ASP A 125 20.87 9.44 22.88
C ASP A 125 20.56 8.22 23.77
N SER A 126 21.32 7.12 23.63
CA SER A 126 21.29 6.06 24.64
C SER A 126 22.60 5.32 24.85
N ASP A 127 23.73 6.03 24.97
CA ASP A 127 24.99 5.40 25.41
C ASP A 127 25.92 6.31 26.24
N ALA A 128 25.35 7.10 27.17
CA ALA A 128 26.13 8.01 28.03
C ALA A 128 25.79 7.96 29.54
N LEU A 129 25.31 6.83 30.07
CA LEU A 129 25.15 6.66 31.53
C LEU A 129 25.62 5.27 32.01
N ALA A 130 26.86 4.92 31.68
CA ALA A 130 27.57 3.83 32.35
C ALA A 130 29.04 4.18 32.57
N SER A 131 29.34 5.20 33.38
CA SER A 131 30.66 5.26 34.02
C SER A 131 30.68 6.13 35.28
N SER A 132 31.06 5.47 36.37
CA SER A 132 31.70 6.02 37.57
C SER A 132 30.80 6.60 38.67
N ARG A 133 30.17 5.70 39.43
CA ARG A 133 29.90 5.89 40.87
C ARG A 133 30.95 5.13 41.70
N GLU A 134 31.92 5.89 42.21
CA GLU A 134 32.43 5.92 43.60
C GLU A 134 32.91 4.64 44.33
N LYS A 135 34.17 4.71 44.82
CA LYS A 135 34.69 4.39 46.18
C LYS A 135 36.23 4.37 46.12
N VAL A 136 36.95 5.42 46.52
CA VAL A 136 37.40 5.70 47.91
C VAL A 136 37.67 4.44 48.71
N PHE A 137 38.95 4.05 48.76
CA PHE A 137 39.63 3.46 49.91
C PHE A 137 41.05 4.04 49.96
#